data_AF-A0AA35VY25-F1
#
_entry.id   AF-A0AA35VY25-F1
#
_cell.length_a   1.000
_cell.length_b   1.000
_cell.length_c   1.000
_cell.angle_alpha   90.00
_cell.angle_beta   90.00
_cell.angle_gamma   90.00
#
_symmetry.space_group_name_H-M   'P 1'
#
loop_
_entity.id
_entity.type
_entity.pdbx_description
1 polymer ?
#
loop_
_entity_poly.entity_id
_entity_poly.type
_entity_poly.pdbx_seq_one_letter_code
_entity_poly.pdbx_strand_id
1 'polypeptide(L)'
;MYKTEEKIHVANPPVRYFRNNPRWNNSIRGEVNYWTNLIKGTLSKTNKPLLIVTYEDIKSNTTREVFRMLDFLNVEYSAEEIIEKFKDDQLTMFKRPKVRDFDPYTPPQRDRVRIRLKQLSTSLHHKTMVEIIKRYLLEL
;
A
#
# COMPACT_ATOMS: atom_id res chain seq x y z
N MET A 1 41.75 -17.70 12.05
CA MET A 1 40.74 -16.63 11.88
C MET A 1 39.64 -17.18 10.98
N TYR A 2 38.58 -17.74 11.56
CA TYR A 2 37.49 -18.34 10.78
C TYR A 2 36.52 -17.22 10.35
N LYS A 3 36.40 -17.00 9.04
CA LYS A 3 35.27 -16.22 8.49
C LYS A 3 34.03 -17.10 8.63
N THR A 4 33.16 -16.77 9.57
CA THR A 4 31.79 -17.30 9.57
C THR A 4 31.08 -16.76 8.34
N GLU A 5 30.83 -17.63 7.36
CA GLU A 5 29.89 -17.33 6.28
C GLU A 5 28.52 -17.04 6.90
N GLU A 6 28.02 -15.81 6.72
CA GLU A 6 26.64 -15.48 7.07
C GLU A 6 25.71 -16.39 6.26
N LYS A 7 25.11 -17.41 6.92
CA LYS A 7 24.01 -18.15 6.33
C LYS A 7 22.86 -17.18 6.08
N ILE A 8 22.64 -16.85 4.80
CA ILE A 8 21.50 -16.05 4.37
C ILE A 8 20.24 -16.92 4.55
N HIS A 9 19.66 -16.92 5.76
CA HIS A 9 18.48 -17.73 6.15
C HIS A 9 17.16 -17.29 5.52
N VAL A 10 17.21 -16.40 4.55
CA VAL A 10 16.05 -15.82 3.96
C VAL A 10 16.40 -15.85 2.48
N ALA A 11 15.81 -16.70 1.65
CA ALA A 11 15.82 -16.50 0.19
C ALA A 11 14.37 -16.21 -0.21
N ASN A 12 14.16 -15.44 -1.28
CA ASN A 12 12.80 -15.35 -1.82
C ASN A 12 12.40 -16.76 -2.29
N PRO A 13 11.26 -17.29 -1.84
CA PRO A 13 10.80 -18.57 -2.34
C PRO A 13 10.59 -18.45 -3.86
N PRO A 14 11.05 -19.44 -4.67
CA PRO A 14 10.86 -19.43 -6.11
C PRO A 14 9.41 -19.17 -6.53
N VAL A 15 9.18 -18.23 -7.44
CA VAL A 15 7.84 -17.80 -7.90
C VAL A 15 6.98 -18.97 -8.40
N ARG A 16 7.61 -20.04 -8.91
CA ARG A 16 6.95 -21.29 -9.33
C ARG A 16 6.11 -21.95 -8.22
N TYR A 17 6.42 -21.73 -6.94
CA TYR A 17 5.63 -22.25 -5.83
C TYR A 17 4.27 -21.54 -5.67
N PHE A 18 4.08 -20.40 -6.33
CA PHE A 18 2.88 -19.57 -6.24
C PHE A 18 2.04 -19.59 -7.51
N ARG A 19 2.68 -19.64 -8.68
CA ARG A 19 1.98 -19.74 -9.97
C ARG A 19 1.18 -21.04 -10.06
N ASN A 20 -0.10 -20.93 -10.43
CA ASN A 20 -1.04 -22.05 -10.56
C ASN A 20 -1.22 -22.90 -9.28
N ASN A 21 -0.84 -22.39 -8.11
CA ASN A 21 -1.00 -23.09 -6.85
C ASN A 21 -2.41 -22.82 -6.27
N PRO A 22 -3.30 -23.84 -6.16
CA PRO A 22 -4.64 -23.64 -5.63
C PRO A 22 -4.66 -23.17 -4.17
N ARG A 23 -3.69 -23.61 -3.35
CA ARG A 23 -3.57 -23.16 -1.96
C ARG A 23 -3.26 -21.66 -1.92
N TRP A 24 -2.31 -21.20 -2.72
CA TRP A 24 -1.99 -19.77 -2.84
C TRP A 24 -3.19 -18.94 -3.33
N ASN A 25 -3.89 -19.43 -4.36
CA ASN A 25 -5.11 -18.78 -4.86
C ASN A 25 -6.21 -18.67 -3.78
N ASN A 26 -6.38 -19.73 -2.98
CA ASN A 26 -7.33 -19.75 -1.87
C ASN A 26 -6.88 -18.81 -0.74
N SER A 27 -5.58 -18.76 -0.42
CA SER A 27 -5.03 -17.79 0.54
C SER A 27 -5.31 -16.36 0.11
N ILE A 28 -5.03 -15.98 -1.15
CA ILE A 28 -5.33 -14.64 -1.66
C ILE A 28 -6.83 -14.33 -1.54
N ARG A 29 -7.70 -15.28 -1.90
CA ARG A 29 -9.15 -15.10 -1.75
C ARG A 29 -9.55 -14.89 -0.28
N GLY A 30 -8.95 -15.66 0.62
CA GLY A 30 -9.12 -15.55 2.07
C GLY A 30 -8.73 -14.16 2.57
N GLU A 31 -7.53 -13.70 2.22
CA GLU A 31 -7.02 -12.37 2.57
C GLU A 31 -7.95 -11.25 2.06
N VAL A 32 -8.33 -11.30 0.78
CA VAL A 32 -9.25 -10.31 0.19
C VAL A 32 -10.56 -10.25 0.96
N ASN A 33 -11.13 -11.39 1.34
CA ASN A 33 -12.37 -11.45 2.11
C ASN A 33 -12.18 -10.96 3.55
N TYR A 34 -11.10 -11.35 4.20
CA TYR A 34 -10.75 -10.90 5.55
C TYR A 34 -10.66 -9.37 5.62
N TRP A 35 -9.84 -8.76 4.75
CA TRP A 35 -9.69 -7.30 4.70
C TRP A 35 -10.99 -6.58 4.34
N THR A 36 -11.78 -7.13 3.41
CA THR A 36 -13.11 -6.60 3.08
C THR A 36 -14.02 -6.57 4.30
N ASN A 37 -14.08 -7.67 5.06
CA ASN A 37 -14.93 -7.78 6.24
C ASN A 37 -14.44 -6.88 7.37
N LEU A 38 -13.11 -6.76 7.55
CA LEU A 38 -12.52 -5.85 8.50
C LEU A 38 -12.91 -4.40 8.20
N ILE A 39 -12.76 -3.94 6.95
CA ILE A 39 -13.14 -2.58 6.54
C ILE A 39 -14.63 -2.33 6.77
N LYS A 40 -15.50 -3.26 6.34
CA LYS A 40 -16.95 -3.15 6.55
C LYS A 40 -17.31 -3.10 8.03
N GLY A 41 -16.70 -3.96 8.84
CA GLY A 41 -16.94 -4.03 10.28
C GLY A 41 -16.43 -2.79 11.02
N THR A 42 -15.34 -2.20 10.56
CA THR A 42 -14.87 -0.90 11.06
C THR A 42 -15.89 0.18 10.70
N LEU A 43 -16.29 0.29 9.43
CA LEU A 43 -17.28 1.28 8.99
C LEU A 43 -18.64 1.16 9.67
N SER A 44 -19.06 -0.04 10.06
CA SER A 44 -20.32 -0.21 10.79
C SER A 44 -20.23 0.21 12.27
N LYS A 45 -19.02 0.38 12.80
CA LYS A 45 -18.76 0.72 14.22
C LYS A 45 -18.29 2.15 14.42
N THR A 46 -17.84 2.83 13.36
CA THR A 46 -17.32 4.20 13.44
C THR A 46 -17.86 5.06 12.32
N ASN A 47 -18.22 6.31 12.65
CA ASN A 47 -18.55 7.36 11.68
C ASN A 47 -17.31 8.15 11.23
N LYS A 48 -16.11 7.73 11.64
CA LYS A 48 -14.87 8.37 11.22
C LYS A 48 -14.53 8.03 9.76
N PRO A 49 -13.94 8.98 9.01
CA PRO A 49 -13.47 8.70 7.66
C PRO A 49 -12.34 7.65 7.72
N LEU A 50 -12.18 6.89 6.64
CA LEU A 50 -11.12 5.89 6.48
C LEU A 50 -10.33 6.17 5.21
N LEU A 51 -9.01 6.21 5.32
CA LEU A 51 -8.10 6.29 4.19
C LEU A 51 -7.59 4.88 3.83
N ILE A 52 -7.72 4.51 2.57
CA ILE A 52 -7.07 3.32 2.01
C ILE A 52 -5.84 3.77 1.22
N VAL A 53 -4.68 3.24 1.60
CA VAL A 53 -3.40 3.44 0.91
C VAL A 53 -2.91 2.07 0.44
N THR A 54 -2.60 1.93 -0.84
CA THR A 54 -2.09 0.66 -1.40
C THR A 54 -0.56 0.68 -1.49
N TYR A 55 0.04 -0.51 -1.41
CA TYR A 55 1.49 -0.64 -1.57
C TYR A 55 1.94 -0.20 -2.98
N GLU A 56 1.14 -0.50 -4.00
CA GLU A 56 1.39 -0.11 -5.38
C GLU A 56 1.41 1.41 -5.54
N ASP A 57 0.47 2.13 -4.91
CA ASP A 57 0.44 3.60 -4.96
C ASP A 57 1.70 4.17 -4.29
N ILE A 58 2.08 3.67 -3.12
CA ILE A 58 3.30 4.07 -2.40
C ILE A 58 4.55 3.82 -3.26
N LYS A 59 4.64 2.66 -3.92
CA LYS A 59 5.77 2.33 -4.79
C LYS A 59 5.83 3.24 -6.02
N SER A 60 4.67 3.64 -6.55
CA SER A 60 4.59 4.49 -7.74
C SER A 60 5.00 5.93 -7.45
N ASN A 61 4.55 6.49 -6.32
CA ASN A 61 4.86 7.84 -5.90
C ASN A 61 4.73 7.95 -4.38
N THR A 62 5.83 7.69 -3.67
CA THR A 62 5.85 7.66 -2.20
C THR A 62 5.50 9.03 -1.63
N THR A 63 6.11 10.11 -2.14
CA THR A 63 5.86 11.48 -1.70
C THR A 63 4.37 11.84 -1.75
N ARG A 64 3.71 11.57 -2.87
CA ARG A 64 2.28 11.85 -3.04
C ARG A 64 1.42 11.12 -2.01
N GLU A 65 1.68 9.83 -1.77
CA GLU A 65 0.89 9.08 -0.79
C GLU A 65 1.16 9.53 0.65
N VAL A 66 2.38 9.99 0.96
CA VAL A 66 2.68 10.61 2.27
C VAL A 66 1.90 11.91 2.45
N PHE A 67 1.86 12.80 1.46
CA PHE A 67 1.03 14.01 1.55
C PHE A 67 -0.44 13.70 1.74
N ARG A 68 -0.96 12.74 0.97
CA ARG A 68 -2.34 12.27 1.12
C ARG A 68 -2.64 11.74 2.53
N MET A 69 -1.67 11.09 3.17
CA MET A 69 -1.77 10.66 4.57
C MET A 69 -1.73 11.84 5.55
N LEU A 70 -0.85 12.82 5.34
CA LEU A 70 -0.76 14.03 6.17
C LEU A 70 -2.04 14.86 6.10
N ASP A 71 -2.57 15.07 4.90
CA ASP A 71 -3.83 15.76 4.65
C ASP A 71 -5.00 15.06 5.36
N PHE A 72 -5.06 13.73 5.26
CA PHE A 72 -6.09 12.93 5.92
C PHE A 72 -6.01 13.02 7.45
N LEU A 73 -4.80 13.12 8.00
CA LEU A 73 -4.56 13.29 9.44
C LEU A 73 -4.67 14.74 9.91
N ASN A 74 -4.89 15.69 8.99
CA ASN A 74 -4.88 17.13 9.25
C ASN A 74 -3.60 17.59 9.95
N VAL A 75 -2.46 17.08 9.49
CA VAL A 75 -1.13 17.46 9.97
C VAL A 75 -0.59 18.56 9.05
N GLU A 76 -0.37 19.74 9.61
CA GLU A 76 0.32 20.82 8.90
C GLU A 76 1.80 20.49 8.70
N TYR A 77 2.35 20.91 7.57
CA TYR A 77 3.76 20.72 7.22
C TYR A 77 4.29 21.99 6.55
N SER A 78 5.53 22.39 6.87
CA SER A 78 6.15 23.56 6.26
C SER A 78 6.83 23.22 4.92
N ALA A 79 7.02 24.23 4.07
CA ALA A 79 7.74 24.05 2.80
C ALA A 79 9.19 23.57 3.03
N GLU A 80 9.83 24.05 4.11
CA GLU A 80 11.19 23.66 4.49
C GLU A 80 11.26 22.19 4.91
N GLU A 81 10.30 21.72 5.71
CA GLU A 81 10.23 20.30 6.09
C GLU A 81 10.00 19.38 4.88
N ILE A 82 9.19 19.84 3.92
CA ILE A 82 9.00 19.12 2.66
C ILE A 82 10.32 19.03 1.91
N ILE A 83 10.97 20.17 1.68
CA ILE A 83 12.20 20.25 0.91
C ILE A 83 13.30 19.41 1.58
N GLU A 84 13.38 19.39 2.91
CA GLU A 84 14.38 18.61 3.64
C GLU A 84 14.10 17.10 3.60
N LYS A 85 12.86 16.68 3.91
CA LYS A 85 12.51 15.26 4.07
C LYS A 85 12.29 14.57 2.73
N PHE A 86 11.90 15.31 1.69
CA PHE A 86 11.59 14.79 0.35
C PHE A 86 12.59 15.25 -0.71
N LYS A 87 13.85 15.54 -0.34
CA LYS A 87 14.96 15.80 -1.30
C LYS A 87 15.09 14.71 -2.36
N ASP A 88 14.66 13.50 -2.02
CA ASP A 88 14.47 12.39 -2.94
C ASP A 88 12.99 12.00 -2.91
N ASP A 89 12.33 12.10 -4.08
CA ASP A 89 10.92 11.77 -4.32
C ASP A 89 10.52 10.34 -3.92
N GLN A 90 11.53 9.50 -3.67
CA GLN A 90 11.36 8.10 -3.30
C GLN A 90 11.70 7.82 -1.83
N LEU A 91 12.03 8.84 -1.04
CA LEU A 91 12.35 8.69 0.38
C LEU A 91 13.39 7.58 0.63
N THR A 92 14.41 7.48 -0.24
CA THR A 92 15.32 6.32 -0.24
C THR A 92 16.10 6.16 1.06
N MET A 93 16.34 7.25 1.79
CA MET A 93 16.96 7.22 3.13
C MET A 93 16.17 6.38 4.15
N PHE A 94 14.86 6.20 3.93
CA PHE A 94 13.99 5.37 4.77
C PHE A 94 13.82 3.94 4.22
N LYS A 95 14.35 3.63 3.01
CA LYS A 95 14.28 2.29 2.44
C LYS A 95 15.28 1.39 3.16
N ARG A 96 14.86 0.15 3.42
CA ARG A 96 15.78 -0.87 3.93
C ARG A 96 16.86 -1.14 2.88
N PRO A 97 18.15 -1.26 3.25
CA PRO A 97 19.24 -1.49 2.28
C PRO A 97 19.09 -2.76 1.45
N LYS A 98 18.34 -3.75 1.98
CA LYS A 98 18.07 -5.04 1.34
C LYS A 98 16.56 -5.27 1.26
N VAL A 99 15.85 -4.49 0.44
CA VAL A 99 14.48 -4.84 0.05
C VAL A 99 14.56 -5.94 -1.01
N ARG A 100 13.78 -6.99 -0.82
CA ARG A 100 13.69 -8.05 -1.81
C ARG A 100 12.47 -7.84 -2.67
N ASP A 101 12.70 -7.83 -3.97
CA ASP A 101 11.60 -7.82 -4.92
C ASP A 101 10.94 -9.21 -4.91
N PHE A 102 9.82 -9.32 -4.19
CA PHE A 102 9.03 -10.53 -4.10
C PHE A 102 7.61 -10.22 -4.55
N ASP A 103 7.31 -10.61 -5.77
CA ASP A 103 6.00 -10.39 -6.35
C ASP A 103 5.46 -11.67 -6.99
N PRO A 104 4.85 -12.56 -6.19
CA PRO A 104 4.31 -13.82 -6.66
C PRO A 104 2.95 -13.67 -7.36
N TYR A 105 2.40 -12.45 -7.43
CA TYR A 105 1.04 -12.22 -7.91
C TYR A 105 0.94 -12.27 -9.42
N THR A 106 0.05 -13.14 -9.92
CA THR A 106 -0.32 -13.16 -11.33
C THR A 106 -1.25 -11.98 -11.67
N PRO A 107 -1.33 -11.54 -12.94
CA PRO A 107 -2.25 -10.47 -13.33
C PRO A 107 -3.71 -10.71 -12.89
N PRO A 108 -4.30 -11.93 -13.07
CA PRO A 108 -5.66 -12.19 -12.60
C PRO A 108 -5.84 -12.06 -11.07
N GLN A 109 -4.80 -12.38 -10.29
CA GLN A 109 -4.84 -12.20 -8.83
C GLN A 109 -4.84 -10.72 -8.46
N ARG A 110 -4.05 -9.89 -9.14
CA ARG A 110 -4.05 -8.43 -8.94
C ARG A 110 -5.39 -7.82 -9.31
N ASP A 111 -5.96 -8.24 -10.43
CA ASP A 111 -7.25 -7.72 -10.87
C ASP A 111 -8.35 -8.04 -9.86
N ARG A 112 -8.32 -9.22 -9.24
CA ARG A 112 -9.23 -9.56 -8.15
C ARG A 112 -9.09 -8.62 -6.95
N VAL A 113 -7.86 -8.29 -6.54
CA VAL A 113 -7.60 -7.35 -5.45
C VAL A 113 -8.10 -5.95 -5.84
N ARG A 114 -7.73 -5.46 -7.03
CA ARG A 114 -8.12 -4.14 -7.55
C ARG A 114 -9.64 -3.97 -7.65
N ILE A 115 -10.34 -4.95 -8.20
CA ILE A 115 -11.81 -4.91 -8.32
C ILE A 115 -12.44 -4.80 -6.94
N ARG A 116 -11.95 -5.58 -5.95
CA ARG A 116 -12.48 -5.51 -4.59
C ARG A 116 -12.19 -4.16 -3.94
N LEU A 117 -10.97 -3.64 -4.08
CA LEU A 117 -10.61 -2.31 -3.58
C LEU A 117 -11.50 -1.24 -4.20
N LYS A 118 -11.74 -1.27 -5.51
CA LYS A 118 -12.65 -0.33 -6.19
C LYS A 118 -14.07 -0.40 -5.62
N GLN A 119 -14.62 -1.60 -5.42
CA GLN A 119 -15.95 -1.79 -4.81
C GLN A 119 -16.02 -1.22 -3.38
N LEU A 120 -14.96 -1.43 -2.59
CA LEU A 120 -14.84 -0.88 -1.24
C LEU A 120 -14.75 0.64 -1.27
N SER A 121 -13.92 1.21 -2.15
CA SER A 121 -13.81 2.67 -2.33
C SER A 121 -15.14 3.29 -2.73
N THR A 122 -15.88 2.72 -3.69
CA THR A 122 -17.23 3.21 -4.03
C THR A 122 -18.18 3.15 -2.84
N SER A 123 -18.15 2.05 -2.07
CA SER A 123 -18.97 1.91 -0.86
C SER A 123 -18.59 2.92 0.24
N LEU A 124 -17.30 3.28 0.32
CA LEU A 124 -16.77 4.31 1.20
C LEU A 124 -17.19 5.71 0.76
N HIS A 125 -17.16 6.04 -0.53
CA HIS A 125 -17.62 7.34 -1.05
C HIS A 125 -19.10 7.60 -0.74
N HIS A 126 -19.93 6.56 -0.74
CA HIS A 126 -21.35 6.68 -0.35
C HIS A 126 -21.56 6.90 1.16
N LYS A 127 -20.56 6.66 2.01
CA LYS A 127 -20.71 6.73 3.48
C LYS A 127 -19.83 7.79 4.16
N THR A 128 -18.57 7.98 3.75
CA THR A 128 -17.59 8.75 4.53
C THR A 128 -16.23 8.99 3.83
N MET A 129 -16.18 9.50 2.60
CA MET A 129 -14.93 10.10 2.09
C MET A 129 -15.13 11.51 1.52
N VAL A 130 -14.44 12.46 2.15
CA VAL A 130 -14.01 13.71 1.53
C VAL A 130 -13.02 13.32 0.44
N GLU A 131 -13.43 13.47 -0.82
CA GLU A 131 -12.47 13.55 -1.93
C GLU A 131 -11.59 14.77 -1.70
N ILE A 132 -10.36 14.59 -1.19
CA ILE A 132 -9.31 15.59 -1.40
C ILE A 132 -8.76 15.35 -2.82
N ILE A 133 -9.61 15.63 -3.82
CA ILE A 133 -9.18 15.93 -5.18
C ILE A 133 -9.50 17.40 -5.37
N LYS A 134 -8.50 18.25 -5.13
CA LYS A 134 -8.21 19.52 -5.84
C LYS A 134 -7.22 20.37 -5.05
N ARG A 135 -5.92 20.16 -5.30
CA ARG A 135 -4.97 21.28 -5.24
C ARG A 135 -3.72 21.15 -6.12
N TYR A 136 -3.46 20.01 -6.74
CA TYR A 136 -2.23 19.81 -7.53
C TYR A 136 -2.43 19.55 -9.03
N LEU A 137 -3.56 19.99 -9.61
CA LEU A 137 -3.76 19.95 -11.07
C LEU A 137 -4.03 21.34 -11.69
N LEU A 138 -3.72 22.43 -10.98
CA LEU A 138 -3.83 23.79 -11.54
C LEU A 138 -2.59 24.67 -11.35
N GLU A 139 -1.56 24.24 -10.64
CA GLU A 139 -0.29 24.99 -10.57
C GLU A 139 0.88 24.01 -10.54
N LEU A 140 1.33 23.62 -11.73
CA LEU A 140 2.72 23.36 -12.16
C LEU A 140 2.71 22.85 -13.60
#